data_AF-A0A0F9BV14-F1
#
_entry.id   AF-A0A0F9BV14-F1
#
_cell.length_a   1.000
_cell.length_b   1.000
_cell.length_c   1.000
_cell.angle_alpha   90.00
_cell.angle_beta   90.00
_cell.angle_gamma   90.00
#
_symmetry.space_group_name_H-M   'P 1'
#
loop_
_entity.id
_entity.type
_entity.pdbx_description
1 polymer ?
#
loop_
_entity_poly.entity_id
_entity_poly.type
_entity_poly.pdbx_seq_one_letter_code
_entity_poly.pdbx_strand_id
1 'polypeptide(L)'
;MPRPRRKTERAFNAKGLRREEGSDHTKGKLFDERGRYTGIKTKTSRSGKDIDDTLLFLMGKQLKFDTRKQLLCFIDCYWNRDDYFNMLRKKEEVYIYFHFLFLVLRCTRYEQRDINSVLRCPSKSAEYKTNFRI
;
A
#
# COMPACT_ATOMS: atom_id res chain seq x y z
N MET A 1 -22.65 10.29 0.03
CA MET A 1 -23.01 10.88 1.33
C MET A 1 -21.74 11.47 1.95
N PRO A 2 -21.71 12.80 2.16
CA PRO A 2 -20.63 13.46 2.86
C PRO A 2 -20.44 12.88 4.26
N ARG A 3 -19.20 12.79 4.72
CA ARG A 3 -18.89 12.25 6.05
C ARG A 3 -18.31 13.31 6.96
N PRO A 4 -18.70 13.33 8.26
CA PRO A 4 -18.15 14.28 9.22
C PRO A 4 -16.63 14.14 9.32
N ARG A 5 -15.90 15.23 9.04
CA ARG A 5 -14.42 15.25 9.07
C ARG A 5 -13.87 14.71 10.39
N ARG A 6 -14.41 15.22 11.50
CA ARG A 6 -13.98 14.87 12.86
C ARG A 6 -14.11 13.37 13.15
N LYS A 7 -15.15 12.72 12.62
CA LYS A 7 -15.35 11.27 12.76
C LYS A 7 -14.28 10.49 12.00
N THR A 8 -14.05 10.85 10.74
CA THR A 8 -13.03 10.23 9.88
C THR A 8 -11.64 10.34 10.50
N GLU A 9 -11.28 11.53 10.99
CA GLU A 9 -9.96 11.76 11.56
C GLU A 9 -9.73 11.03 12.89
N ARG A 10 -10.78 10.90 13.72
CA ARG A 10 -10.73 10.10 14.95
C ARG A 10 -10.52 8.62 14.62
N ALA A 11 -11.26 8.10 13.64
CA ALA A 11 -11.12 6.71 13.18
C ALA A 11 -9.70 6.45 12.64
N PHE A 12 -9.12 7.42 11.92
CA PHE A 12 -7.77 7.31 11.39
C PHE A 12 -6.72 7.27 12.50
N ASN A 13 -6.81 8.16 13.47
CA ASN A 13 -5.90 8.19 14.61
C ASN A 13 -5.96 6.87 15.39
N ALA A 14 -7.16 6.38 15.69
CA ALA A 14 -7.36 5.11 16.41
C ALA A 14 -6.71 3.90 15.71
N LYS A 15 -6.55 3.95 14.38
CA LYS A 15 -6.01 2.84 13.57
C LYS A 15 -4.53 3.00 13.22
N GLY A 16 -3.86 3.98 13.80
CA GLY A 16 -2.42 4.18 13.67
C GLY A 16 -2.00 5.17 12.58
N LEU A 17 -2.94 5.96 12.03
CA LEU A 17 -2.56 7.11 11.22
C LEU A 17 -2.24 8.28 12.15
N ARG A 18 -0.96 8.60 12.28
CA ARG A 18 -0.50 9.75 13.06
C ARG A 18 -0.78 11.02 12.28
N ARG A 19 -1.39 11.99 12.96
CA ARG A 19 -1.75 13.29 12.39
C ARG A 19 -0.55 14.22 12.49
N GLU A 20 -0.19 14.81 11.37
CA GLU A 20 0.77 15.90 11.28
C GLU A 20 0.02 17.13 10.79
N GLU A 21 0.00 18.16 11.63
CA GLU A 21 -0.61 19.44 11.28
C GLU A 21 0.32 20.23 10.35
N GLY A 22 -0.24 20.80 9.29
CA GLY A 22 0.45 21.70 8.37
C GLY A 22 -0.33 23.01 8.21
N SER A 23 0.22 23.97 7.46
CA SER A 23 -0.33 25.34 7.25
C SER A 23 -1.70 25.39 6.58
N ASP A 24 -2.09 24.37 5.81
CA ASP A 24 -3.36 24.35 5.06
C ASP A 24 -4.07 23.00 5.10
N HIS A 25 -3.31 21.94 5.42
CA HIS A 25 -3.78 20.56 5.39
C HIS A 25 -3.28 19.78 6.59
N THR A 26 -4.15 18.92 7.12
CA THR A 26 -3.75 17.87 8.06
C THR A 26 -3.32 16.66 7.24
N LYS A 27 -2.13 16.13 7.51
CA LYS A 27 -1.60 14.93 6.86
C LYS A 27 -1.73 13.77 7.85
N GLY A 28 -2.30 12.65 7.40
CA GLY A 28 -2.28 11.39 8.14
C GLY A 28 -1.22 10.47 7.55
N LYS A 29 -0.23 10.05 8.33
CA LYS A 29 0.80 9.08 7.93
C LYS A 29 0.63 7.77 8.68
N LEU A 30 0.64 6.66 7.97
CA LEU A 30 0.54 5.34 8.57
C LEU A 30 1.93 4.80 8.95
N PHE A 31 2.06 4.38 10.20
CA PHE A 31 3.27 3.76 10.73
C PHE A 31 3.00 2.31 11.15
N ASP A 32 3.98 1.46 10.85
CA ASP A 32 4.03 0.06 11.25
C ASP A 32 4.19 -0.06 12.78
N GLU A 33 3.99 -1.26 13.34
CA GLU A 33 4.24 -1.57 14.76
C GLU A 33 5.65 -1.20 15.22
N ARG A 34 6.62 -1.31 14.31
CA ARG A 34 8.02 -0.93 14.55
C ARG A 34 8.28 0.58 14.41
N GLY A 35 7.24 1.40 14.24
CA GLY A 35 7.37 2.85 14.03
C GLY A 35 7.91 3.25 12.66
N ARG A 36 8.02 2.32 11.72
CA ARG A 36 8.50 2.59 10.35
C ARG A 36 7.37 3.18 9.50
N TYR A 37 7.70 4.18 8.68
CA TYR A 37 6.73 4.76 7.76
C TYR A 37 6.42 3.79 6.62
N THR A 38 5.14 3.50 6.41
CA THR A 38 4.67 2.51 5.43
C THR A 38 4.57 3.05 4.00
N GLY A 39 4.85 4.33 3.77
CA GLY A 39 4.60 4.98 2.47
C GLY A 39 3.16 5.49 2.28
N ILE A 40 2.21 4.98 3.07
CA ILE A 40 0.80 5.35 3.00
C ILE A 40 0.55 6.68 3.73
N LYS A 41 -0.02 7.63 3.00
CA LYS A 41 -0.42 8.95 3.52
C LYS A 41 -1.76 9.39 2.95
N THR A 42 -2.52 10.12 3.76
CA THR A 42 -3.73 10.80 3.32
C THR A 42 -3.70 12.27 3.76
N LYS A 43 -4.51 13.11 3.11
CA LYS A 43 -4.59 14.54 3.40
C LYS A 43 -6.04 14.94 3.58
N THR A 44 -6.28 15.83 4.53
CA THR A 44 -7.59 16.43 4.78
C THR A 44 -7.41 17.95 4.83
N SER A 45 -8.27 18.69 4.14
CA SER A 45 -8.27 20.15 4.20
C SER A 45 -8.65 20.62 5.61
N ARG A 46 -8.14 21.79 6.01
CA ARG A 46 -8.57 22.41 7.27
C ARG A 46 -9.96 23.01 7.24
N SER A 47 -10.48 23.32 6.05
CA SER A 47 -11.83 23.85 5.92
C SER A 47 -12.79 22.90 6.64
N GLY A 48 -13.56 23.43 7.60
CA GLY A 48 -14.46 22.64 8.46
C GLY A 48 -15.65 22.00 7.74
N LYS A 49 -15.56 21.85 6.41
CA LYS A 49 -16.55 21.19 5.58
C LYS A 49 -16.44 19.69 5.77
N ASP A 50 -17.57 19.02 5.61
CA ASP A 50 -17.62 17.57 5.54
C ASP A 50 -16.84 17.06 4.33
N ILE A 51 -16.36 15.83 4.46
CA ILE A 51 -15.57 15.18 3.41
C ILE A 51 -16.56 14.78 2.31
N ASP A 52 -16.42 15.41 1.15
CA ASP A 52 -17.22 15.12 -0.03
C ASP A 52 -16.90 13.73 -0.62
N ASP A 53 -17.76 13.27 -1.53
CA ASP A 53 -17.66 11.95 -2.13
C ASP A 53 -16.40 11.78 -3.01
N THR A 54 -15.92 12.85 -3.63
CA THR A 54 -14.70 12.87 -4.46
C THR A 54 -13.46 12.69 -3.59
N LEU A 55 -13.40 13.41 -2.47
CA LEU A 55 -12.32 13.31 -1.50
C LEU A 55 -12.31 11.94 -0.84
N LEU A 56 -13.48 11.39 -0.47
CA LEU A 56 -13.58 10.01 0.02
C LEU A 56 -13.02 9.00 -0.98
N PHE A 57 -13.31 9.15 -2.28
CA PHE A 57 -12.78 8.27 -3.31
C PHE A 57 -11.25 8.35 -3.41
N LEU A 58 -10.69 9.56 -3.39
CA LEU A 58 -9.23 9.78 -3.40
C LEU A 58 -8.56 9.22 -2.15
N MET A 59 -9.16 9.41 -0.97
CA MET A 59 -8.67 8.85 0.29
C MET A 59 -8.68 7.32 0.26
N GLY A 60 -9.73 6.71 -0.31
CA GLY A 60 -9.82 5.27 -0.52
C GLY A 60 -8.62 4.74 -1.30
N LYS A 61 -8.29 5.37 -2.43
CA LYS A 61 -7.12 5.01 -3.26
C LYS A 61 -5.79 5.19 -2.52
N GLN A 62 -5.64 6.29 -1.78
CA GLN A 62 -4.43 6.57 -1.00
C GLN A 62 -4.18 5.52 0.10
N LEU A 63 -5.27 5.08 0.76
CA LEU A 63 -5.25 4.05 1.80
C LEU A 63 -5.36 2.62 1.23
N LYS A 64 -5.26 2.47 -0.09
CA LYS A 64 -5.29 1.18 -0.79
C LYS A 64 -6.57 0.39 -0.54
N PHE A 65 -7.73 1.02 -0.40
CA PHE A 65 -9.03 0.34 -0.43
C PHE A 65 -9.49 0.13 -1.87
N ASP A 66 -10.09 -1.03 -2.17
CA ASP A 66 -10.62 -1.31 -3.52
C ASP A 66 -12.01 -0.70 -3.69
N THR A 67 -12.79 -0.71 -2.62
CA THR A 67 -14.18 -0.28 -2.65
C THR A 67 -14.44 0.81 -1.63
N ARG A 68 -15.36 1.72 -1.98
CA ARG A 68 -15.88 2.73 -1.06
C ARG A 68 -16.45 2.09 0.22
N LYS A 69 -17.09 0.93 0.10
CA LYS A 69 -17.67 0.21 1.23
C LYS A 69 -16.61 -0.17 2.28
N GLN A 70 -15.43 -0.63 1.85
CA GLN A 70 -14.32 -0.91 2.77
C GLN A 70 -13.85 0.35 3.51
N LEU A 71 -13.70 1.48 2.81
CA LEU A 71 -13.36 2.75 3.46
C LEU A 71 -14.42 3.18 4.48
N LEU A 72 -15.70 3.00 4.16
CA LEU A 72 -16.79 3.31 5.09
C LEU A 72 -16.78 2.38 6.30
N CYS A 73 -16.59 1.07 6.12
CA CYS A 73 -16.39 0.12 7.23
C CYS A 73 -15.18 0.52 8.10
N PHE A 74 -14.12 1.04 7.47
CA PHE A 74 -12.97 1.56 8.18
C PHE A 74 -13.32 2.82 9.01
N ILE A 75 -14.07 3.77 8.46
CA ILE A 75 -14.45 5.00 9.17
C ILE A 75 -15.49 4.73 10.28
N ASP A 76 -16.44 3.85 10.01
CA ASP A 76 -17.53 3.49 10.95
C ASP A 76 -17.10 2.46 12.01
N CYS A 77 -15.78 2.19 12.13
CA CYS A 77 -15.13 1.36 13.16
C CYS A 77 -15.46 -0.15 13.15
N TYR A 78 -15.85 -0.74 12.01
CA TYR A 78 -15.99 -2.20 11.92
C TYR A 78 -14.66 -2.96 11.83
N TRP A 79 -13.59 -2.28 11.41
CA TRP A 79 -12.26 -2.88 11.23
C TRP A 79 -11.30 -2.41 12.31
N ASN A 80 -10.50 -3.32 12.84
CA ASN A 80 -9.44 -3.01 13.78
C ASN A 80 -8.18 -2.60 13.01
N ARG A 81 -7.15 -2.16 13.73
CA ARG A 81 -5.84 -1.85 13.14
C ARG A 81 -5.29 -3.08 12.42
N ASP A 82 -5.35 -4.24 13.06
CA ASP A 82 -4.77 -5.48 12.53
C ASP A 82 -5.47 -5.96 11.27
N ASP A 83 -6.79 -5.82 11.18
CA ASP A 83 -7.56 -6.14 9.96
C ASP A 83 -7.09 -5.31 8.77
N TYR A 84 -6.81 -4.02 9.01
CA TYR A 84 -6.31 -3.13 7.98
C TYR A 84 -4.89 -3.50 7.54
N PHE A 85 -3.98 -3.81 8.47
CA PHE A 85 -2.64 -4.29 8.12
C PHE A 85 -2.66 -5.65 7.41
N ASN A 86 -3.53 -6.56 7.82
CA ASN A 86 -3.73 -7.85 7.15
C ASN A 86 -4.23 -7.66 5.71
N MET A 87 -5.15 -6.71 5.49
CA MET A 87 -5.60 -6.33 4.14
C MET A 87 -4.46 -5.77 3.29
N LEU A 88 -3.61 -4.90 3.85
CA LEU A 88 -2.45 -4.36 3.16
C LEU A 88 -1.43 -5.44 2.79
N ARG A 89 -1.11 -6.36 3.71
CA ARG A 89 -0.19 -7.49 3.46
C ARG A 89 -0.69 -8.39 2.35
N LYS A 90 -1.97 -8.79 2.39
CA LYS A 90 -2.59 -9.58 1.30
C LYS A 90 -2.46 -8.88 -0.05
N LYS A 91 -2.54 -7.55 -0.10
CA LYS A 91 -2.35 -6.81 -1.35
C LYS A 91 -0.90 -6.79 -1.79
N GLU A 92 0.05 -6.52 -0.91
CA GLU A 92 1.47 -6.56 -1.25
C GLU A 92 1.89 -7.94 -1.77
N GLU A 93 1.41 -9.01 -1.15
CA GLU A 93 1.61 -10.38 -1.63
C GLU A 93 1.04 -10.57 -3.04
N VAL A 94 -0.20 -10.14 -3.29
CA VAL A 94 -0.81 -10.21 -4.63
C VAL A 94 0.00 -9.43 -5.67
N TYR A 95 0.55 -8.26 -5.33
CA TYR A 95 1.40 -7.49 -6.24
C TYR A 95 2.75 -8.18 -6.51
N ILE A 96 3.34 -8.85 -5.53
CA ILE A 96 4.56 -9.64 -5.71
C ILE A 96 4.26 -10.83 -6.62
N TYR A 97 3.17 -11.58 -6.36
CA TYR A 97 2.77 -12.70 -7.20
C TYR A 97 2.42 -12.29 -8.62
N PHE A 98 1.70 -11.18 -8.83
CA PHE A 98 1.40 -10.67 -10.18
C PHE A 98 2.65 -10.19 -10.90
N HIS A 99 3.56 -9.51 -10.21
CA HIS A 99 4.82 -9.07 -10.78
C HIS A 99 5.73 -10.26 -11.15
N PHE A 100 5.84 -11.25 -10.26
CA PHE A 100 6.56 -12.49 -10.54
C PHE A 100 5.91 -13.28 -11.69
N LEU A 101 4.59 -13.41 -11.71
CA LEU A 101 3.87 -14.09 -12.77
C LEU A 101 4.04 -13.36 -14.11
N PHE A 102 3.99 -12.03 -14.15
CA PHE A 102 4.27 -11.26 -15.36
C PHE A 102 5.72 -11.38 -15.82
N LEU A 103 6.69 -11.44 -14.90
CA LEU A 103 8.09 -11.68 -15.24
C LEU A 103 8.29 -13.09 -15.82
N VAL A 104 7.71 -14.11 -15.20
CA VAL A 104 7.77 -15.49 -15.68
C VAL A 104 7.06 -15.62 -17.05
N LEU A 105 5.87 -15.03 -17.21
CA LEU A 105 5.13 -15.05 -18.48
C LEU A 105 5.79 -14.21 -19.59
N ARG A 106 6.57 -13.17 -19.24
CA ARG A 106 7.41 -12.45 -20.21
C ARG A 106 8.65 -13.25 -20.60
N CYS A 107 9.22 -14.05 -19.70
CA CYS A 107 10.31 -14.96 -20.03
C CYS A 107 9.85 -16.10 -20.97
N THR A 108 8.67 -16.69 -20.77
CA THR A 108 8.20 -17.79 -21.63
C THR A 108 7.74 -17.37 -23.02
N ARG A 109 7.72 -16.07 -23.34
CA ARG A 109 7.33 -15.56 -24.67
C ARG A 109 8.52 -15.03 -25.49
N TYR A 110 9.75 -15.22 -25.00
CA TYR A 110 10.98 -14.89 -25.73
C TYR A 110 11.73 -16.14 -26.25
N GLU A 111 11.19 -17.34 -26.03
CA GLU A 111 11.94 -18.59 -26.24
C GLU A 111 11.17 -19.61 -27.09
N GLN A 112 10.53 -19.12 -28.16
CA GLN A 112 9.96 -19.98 -29.22
C GLN A 112 10.30 -19.54 -30.65
N ARG A 113 11.11 -18.49 -30.82
CA ARG A 113 11.78 -18.20 -32.09
C ARG A 113 13.27 -18.43 -31.83
N ASP A 114 13.90 -19.21 -32.71
CA ASP A 114 15.32 -19.58 -32.68
C ASP A 114 15.70 -20.83 -31.87
N ILE A 115 15.11 -21.98 -32.23
CA ILE A 115 15.68 -23.31 -31.92
C ILE A 115 16.86 -23.67 -32.87
N ASN A 116 17.27 -22.79 -33.80
CA ASN A 116 18.27 -23.14 -34.81
C ASN A 116 19.55 -22.33 -34.85
N SER A 117 19.93 -21.60 -33.79
CA SER A 117 21.31 -21.13 -33.74
C SER A 117 21.79 -20.80 -32.32
N VAL A 118 22.87 -21.50 -31.94
CA VAL A 118 23.92 -21.04 -31.02
C VAL A 118 23.65 -21.16 -29.50
N LEU A 119 23.98 -22.34 -28.99
CA LEU A 119 24.94 -22.56 -27.90
C LEU A 119 25.45 -21.29 -27.18
N ARG A 120 24.96 -21.03 -25.95
CA ARG A 120 25.81 -20.77 -24.76
C ARG A 120 24.94 -20.45 -23.54
N CYS A 121 24.87 -21.43 -22.64
CA CYS A 121 24.78 -21.14 -21.21
C CYS A 121 26.01 -20.32 -20.80
N PRO A 122 25.85 -19.41 -19.84
CA PRO A 122 26.78 -19.43 -18.71
C PRO A 122 26.02 -19.43 -17.39
N SER A 123 26.09 -20.57 -16.71
CA SER A 123 26.05 -20.66 -15.26
C SER A 123 27.09 -19.72 -14.66
N LYS A 124 26.68 -18.73 -13.86
CA LYS A 124 27.55 -18.15 -12.82
C LYS A 124 26.76 -17.87 -11.55
N SER A 125 27.02 -18.73 -10.59
CA SER A 125 26.87 -18.56 -9.14
C SER A 125 27.32 -17.18 -8.67
N ALA A 126 26.45 -16.47 -7.96
CA ALA A 126 26.83 -15.28 -7.18
C ALA A 126 27.09 -15.73 -5.73
N GLU A 127 28.37 -15.68 -5.34
CA GLU A 127 28.85 -15.88 -3.97
C GLU A 127 28.27 -14.82 -3.03
N TYR A 128 27.72 -15.29 -1.91
CA TYR A 128 27.39 -14.49 -0.74
C TYR A 128 28.66 -14.27 0.09
N LYS A 129 29.09 -13.02 0.28
CA LYS A 129 30.11 -12.67 1.28
C LYS A 129 29.44 -12.04 2.49
N THR A 130 29.17 -12.86 3.49
CA THR A 130 28.85 -12.44 4.86
C THR A 130 30.15 -12.05 5.57
N ASN A 131 30.33 -10.75 5.85
CA ASN A 131 31.33 -10.26 6.79
C ASN A 131 30.79 -10.41 8.21
N PHE A 132 31.30 -11.38 8.96
CA PHE A 132 31.27 -11.40 10.42
C PHE A 132 32.73 -11.35 10.87
N ARG A 133 33.10 -10.27 11.56
CA ARG A 133 34.40 -10.14 12.24
C ARG A 133 34.07 -9.94 13.72
N ILE A 134 34.48 -10.91 14.53
CA ILE A 134 34.61 -10.80 15.99
C ILE A 134 36.00 -10.21 16.25
#